data_AF-A0A7R9D3S7-F1
#
_entry.id   AF-A0A7R9D3S7-F1
#
_cell.length_a   1.000
_cell.length_b   1.000
_cell.length_c   1.000
_cell.angle_alpha   90.00
_cell.angle_beta   90.00
_cell.angle_gamma   90.00
#
_symmetry.space_group_name_H-M   'P 1'
#
loop_
_entity.id
_entity.type
_entity.pdbx_description
1 polymer ?
#
loop_
_entity_poly.entity_id
_entity_poly.type
_entity_poly.pdbx_seq_one_letter_code
_entity_poly.pdbx_strand_id
1 'polypeptide(L)'
;MDTTDQNDTSQSVSLTVNDVDVEFLPLIYEIIRSVEKDPQDTSQKTRESHDTSQKVLELQKKLDQARNQLRRLRGVEYNKEEQLDKLATLRKQLQLKKELLQKYRHMCSFDIPK
;
A
#
# COMPACT_ATOMS: atom_id res chain seq x y z
N MET A 1 -25.95 -10.17 -28.51
CA MET A 1 -25.96 -8.91 -27.75
C MET A 1 -25.54 -9.27 -26.34
N ASP A 2 -24.29 -9.03 -25.99
CA ASP A 2 -23.82 -8.84 -24.61
C ASP A 2 -22.32 -8.53 -24.68
N THR A 3 -22.01 -7.24 -24.76
CA THR A 3 -20.67 -6.70 -24.56
C THR A 3 -20.83 -5.56 -23.57
N THR A 4 -20.80 -5.92 -22.29
CA THR A 4 -20.84 -4.99 -21.18
C THR A 4 -19.41 -4.57 -20.87
N ASP A 5 -18.90 -3.59 -21.62
CA ASP A 5 -17.67 -2.87 -21.28
C ASP A 5 -17.98 -1.88 -20.15
N GLN A 6 -17.86 -2.32 -18.90
CA GLN A 6 -17.78 -1.42 -17.75
C GLN A 6 -16.34 -0.95 -17.59
N ASN A 7 -15.99 0.12 -18.31
CA ASN A 7 -14.80 0.91 -18.02
C ASN A 7 -15.12 1.87 -16.86
N ASP A 8 -15.15 1.34 -15.63
CA ASP A 8 -15.33 2.10 -14.41
C ASP A 8 -14.05 2.91 -14.12
N THR A 9 -14.01 4.14 -14.64
CA THR A 9 -12.94 5.12 -14.41
C THR A 9 -13.16 5.80 -13.06
N SER A 10 -13.20 5.01 -12.00
CA SER A 10 -13.06 5.51 -10.64
C SER A 10 -11.57 5.56 -10.33
N GLN A 11 -10.91 6.68 -10.65
CA GLN A 11 -9.55 7.00 -10.21
C GLN A 11 -9.53 7.15 -8.67
N SER A 12 -9.65 6.03 -7.97
CA SER A 12 -9.23 5.90 -6.59
C SER A 12 -7.72 6.10 -6.57
N VAL A 13 -7.25 7.15 -5.90
CA VAL A 13 -5.82 7.33 -5.59
C VAL A 13 -5.36 6.03 -4.94
N SER A 14 -4.58 5.22 -5.65
CA SER A 14 -4.16 3.92 -5.15
C SER A 14 -3.07 4.14 -4.11
N LEU A 15 -3.35 3.74 -2.87
CA LEU A 15 -2.34 3.64 -1.82
C LEU A 15 -1.16 2.81 -2.34
N THR A 16 0.05 3.35 -2.25
CA THR A 16 1.29 2.66 -2.57
C THR A 16 1.98 2.16 -1.31
N VAL A 17 2.94 1.25 -1.47
CA VAL A 17 3.72 0.71 -0.35
C VAL A 17 4.41 1.82 0.45
N ASN A 18 4.83 2.89 -0.22
CA ASN A 18 5.50 4.04 0.41
C ASN A 18 4.57 4.88 1.30
N ASP A 19 3.26 4.74 1.15
CA ASP A 19 2.26 5.50 1.92
C ASP A 19 1.86 4.78 3.23
N VAL A 20 2.39 3.58 3.48
CA VAL A 20 2.10 2.81 4.69
C VAL A 20 3.11 3.17 5.78
N ASP A 21 2.62 3.71 6.90
CA ASP A 21 3.47 4.00 8.06
C ASP A 21 3.77 2.71 8.83
N VAL A 22 5.01 2.22 8.69
CA VAL A 22 5.52 1.01 9.34
C VAL A 22 6.63 1.30 10.36
N GLU A 23 6.80 2.56 10.76
CA GLU A 23 7.84 2.98 11.70
C GLU A 23 7.38 2.74 13.15
N PHE A 24 7.47 1.51 13.62
CA PHE A 24 7.06 1.12 14.99
C PHE A 24 8.21 1.11 15.99
N LEU A 25 9.45 0.91 15.52
CA LEU A 25 10.62 0.67 16.37
C LEU A 25 10.91 1.79 17.38
N PRO A 26 10.83 3.09 17.03
CA PRO A 26 11.04 4.15 18.01
C PRO A 26 10.09 4.06 19.20
N LEU A 27 8.80 3.82 18.92
CA LEU A 27 7.77 3.71 19.95
C LEU A 27 7.94 2.45 20.81
N ILE A 28 8.24 1.30 20.20
CA ILE A 28 8.55 0.06 20.93
C ILE A 28 9.75 0.26 21.85
N TYR A 29 10.81 0.90 21.37
CA TYR A 29 12.00 1.18 22.16
C TYR A 29 11.72 2.13 23.33
N GLU A 30 10.87 3.14 23.14
CA GLU A 30 10.43 4.01 24.23
C GLU A 30 9.65 3.26 25.31
N ILE A 31 8.75 2.35 24.92
CA ILE A 31 7.99 1.50 25.85
C ILE A 31 8.94 0.61 26.65
N ILE A 32 9.88 -0.08 25.99
CA ILE A 32 10.85 -0.94 26.69
C ILE A 32 11.65 -0.12 27.69
N ARG A 33 12.18 1.04 27.28
CA ARG A 33 12.94 1.92 28.18
C ARG A 33 12.11 2.47 29.34
N SER A 34 10.83 2.77 29.14
CA SER A 34 9.98 3.29 30.22
C SER A 34 9.61 2.21 31.24
N VAL A 35 9.53 0.94 30.82
CA VAL A 35 9.33 -0.21 31.71
C VAL A 35 10.59 -0.57 32.49
N GLU A 36 11.77 -0.46 31.87
CA GLU A 36 13.06 -0.75 32.51
C GLU A 36 13.53 0.33 33.50
N LYS A 37 12.91 1.51 33.47
CA LYS A 37 13.26 2.62 34.35
C LYS A 37 12.81 2.32 35.78
N ASP A 38 13.73 2.33 36.73
CA ASP A 38 13.43 2.11 38.16
C ASP A 38 12.99 3.44 38.82
N PRO A 39 11.70 3.59 39.20
CA PRO A 39 11.18 4.85 39.72
C PRO A 39 11.66 5.09 41.16
N GLN A 40 12.21 6.28 41.41
CA GLN A 40 12.76 6.67 42.73
C GLN A 40 11.66 6.99 43.77
N ASP A 41 10.41 7.27 43.33
CA ASP A 41 9.26 7.54 44.21
C ASP A 41 7.93 7.00 43.64
N THR A 42 6.96 6.70 44.52
CA THR A 42 5.64 6.11 44.21
C THR A 42 4.78 7.01 43.32
N SER A 43 4.89 8.34 43.48
CA SER A 43 4.20 9.31 42.63
C SER A 43 4.70 9.27 41.18
N GLN A 44 6.02 9.14 41.01
CA GLN A 44 6.68 8.99 39.71
C GLN A 44 6.32 7.66 39.06
N LYS A 45 6.31 6.56 39.82
CA LYS A 45 5.90 5.23 39.36
C LYS A 45 4.49 5.23 38.76
N THR A 46 3.53 5.88 39.42
CA THR A 46 2.14 5.95 38.94
C THR A 46 2.04 6.73 37.63
N ARG A 47 2.76 7.86 37.53
CA ARG A 47 2.79 8.69 36.33
C ARG A 47 3.46 7.99 35.15
N GLU A 48 4.60 7.34 35.38
CA GLU A 48 5.36 6.61 34.35
C GLU A 48 4.61 5.36 33.86
N SER A 49 3.91 4.66 34.76
CA SER A 49 3.01 3.56 34.41
C SER A 49 1.87 4.04 33.50
N HIS A 50 1.27 5.18 33.82
CA HIS A 50 0.23 5.78 32.99
C HIS A 50 0.75 6.19 31.60
N ASP A 51 1.91 6.86 31.54
CA ASP A 51 2.56 7.26 30.28
C ASP A 51 2.91 6.04 29.41
N THR A 52 3.48 5.00 30.01
CA THR A 52 3.79 3.74 29.33
C THR A 52 2.51 3.10 28.77
N SER A 53 1.43 3.09 29.55
CA SER A 53 0.14 2.55 29.10
C SER A 53 -0.42 3.32 27.90
N GLN A 54 -0.25 4.65 27.87
CA GLN A 54 -0.64 5.47 26.72
C GLN A 54 0.17 5.13 25.47
N LYS A 55 1.50 4.97 25.60
CA LYS A 55 2.37 4.57 24.48
C LYS A 55 2.01 3.18 23.93
N VAL A 56 1.61 2.25 24.80
CA VAL A 56 1.12 0.93 24.37
C VAL A 56 -0.17 1.05 23.56
N LEU A 57 -1.11 1.90 23.98
CA LEU A 57 -2.35 2.16 23.23
C LEU A 57 -2.07 2.86 21.89
N GLU A 58 -1.10 3.77 21.86
CA GLU A 58 -0.63 4.40 20.62
C GLU A 58 -0.06 3.36 19.65
N LEU A 59 0.79 2.45 20.14
CA LEU A 59 1.35 1.38 19.33
C LEU A 59 0.25 0.48 18.76
N GLN A 60 -0.72 0.09 19.58
CA GLN A 60 -1.87 -0.71 19.14
C GLN A 60 -2.62 0.01 18.00
N LYS A 61 -2.95 1.29 18.20
CA LYS A 61 -3.64 2.09 17.19
C LYS A 61 -2.83 2.19 15.89
N LYS A 62 -1.51 2.38 15.99
CA LYS A 62 -0.61 2.47 14.84
C LYS A 62 -0.55 1.16 14.06
N LEU A 63 -0.50 0.02 14.75
CA LEU A 63 -0.56 -1.31 14.14
C LEU A 63 -1.90 -1.57 13.43
N ASP A 64 -3.02 -1.19 14.04
CA ASP A 64 -4.34 -1.35 13.43
C ASP A 64 -4.49 -0.47 12.19
N GLN A 65 -3.99 0.76 12.23
CA GLN A 65 -3.94 1.66 11.07
C GLN A 65 -3.11 1.06 9.94
N ALA A 66 -1.88 0.60 10.23
CA ALA A 66 -1.01 -0.03 9.24
C ALA A 66 -1.66 -1.29 8.64
N ARG A 67 -2.33 -2.11 9.45
CA ARG A 67 -3.06 -3.29 8.97
C ARG A 67 -4.20 -2.93 8.01
N ASN A 68 -4.94 -1.88 8.33
CA ASN A 68 -6.03 -1.37 7.49
C ASN A 68 -5.49 -0.77 6.18
N GLN A 69 -4.36 -0.08 6.22
CA GLN A 69 -3.67 0.41 5.03
C GLN A 69 -3.18 -0.75 4.16
N LEU A 70 -2.56 -1.76 4.76
CA LEU A 70 -2.04 -2.93 4.04
C LEU A 70 -3.14 -3.64 3.23
N ARG A 71 -4.33 -3.79 3.82
CA ARG A 71 -5.50 -4.39 3.13
C ARG A 71 -6.02 -3.59 1.94
N ARG A 72 -5.67 -2.31 1.86
CA ARG A 72 -6.06 -1.42 0.74
C ARG A 72 -5.01 -1.37 -0.37
N LEU A 73 -3.82 -1.94 -0.14
CA LEU A 73 -2.79 -2.05 -1.18
C LEU A 73 -3.29 -3.00 -2.27
N ARG A 74 -3.08 -2.63 -3.53
CA ARG A 74 -3.46 -3.50 -4.65
C ARG A 74 -2.51 -4.70 -4.74
N GLY A 75 -3.07 -5.85 -5.02
CA GLY A 75 -2.32 -7.08 -5.27
C GLY A 75 -2.01 -7.90 -4.01
N VAL A 76 -2.28 -7.39 -2.80
CA VAL A 76 -2.11 -8.17 -1.55
C VAL A 76 -3.08 -9.35 -1.44
N GLU A 77 -4.14 -9.36 -2.25
CA GLU A 77 -5.08 -10.46 -2.40
C GLU A 77 -4.51 -11.66 -3.18
N TYR A 78 -3.39 -11.48 -3.89
CA TYR A 78 -2.77 -12.51 -4.71
C TYR A 78 -1.52 -13.07 -4.04
N ASN A 79 -1.27 -14.36 -4.25
CA ASN A 79 0.00 -14.94 -3.90
C ASN A 79 1.10 -14.50 -4.89
N LYS A 80 2.36 -14.76 -4.55
CA LYS A 80 3.52 -14.36 -5.35
C LYS A 80 3.45 -14.87 -6.80
N GLU A 81 3.04 -16.11 -7.01
CA GLU A 81 2.98 -16.71 -8.34
C GLU A 81 1.89 -16.06 -9.20
N GLU A 82 0.71 -15.84 -8.63
CA GLU A 82 -0.40 -15.13 -9.28
C GLU A 82 -0.04 -13.68 -9.64
N GLN A 83 0.69 -12.98 -8.77
CA GLN A 83 1.19 -11.63 -9.06
C GLN A 83 2.15 -11.64 -10.26
N LEU A 84 3.04 -12.62 -10.33
CA LEU A 84 4.02 -12.75 -11.42
C LEU A 84 3.33 -13.12 -12.75
N ASP A 85 2.35 -14.01 -12.74
CA ASP A 85 1.58 -14.38 -13.93
C ASP A 85 0.78 -13.19 -14.49
N LYS A 86 0.09 -12.44 -13.62
CA LYS A 86 -0.60 -11.20 -14.02
C LYS A 86 0.36 -10.18 -14.62
N LEU A 87 1.55 -10.02 -14.02
CA LEU A 87 2.58 -9.14 -14.55
C LEU A 87 3.07 -9.58 -15.93
N ALA A 88 3.29 -10.88 -16.14
CA ALA A 88 3.67 -11.44 -17.45
C ALA A 88 2.57 -11.20 -18.50
N THR A 89 1.31 -11.43 -18.14
CA THR A 89 0.14 -11.16 -18.98
C THR A 89 0.06 -9.68 -19.37
N LEU A 90 0.21 -8.76 -18.41
CA LEU A 90 0.21 -7.32 -18.67
C LEU A 90 1.34 -6.90 -19.61
N ARG A 91 2.54 -7.45 -19.45
CA ARG A 91 3.67 -7.20 -20.36
C ARG A 91 3.36 -7.65 -21.79
N LYS A 92 2.79 -8.85 -21.95
CA LYS A 92 2.37 -9.38 -23.25
C LYS A 92 1.29 -8.52 -23.90
N GLN A 93 0.27 -8.11 -23.13
CA GLN A 93 -0.77 -7.21 -23.61
C GLN A 93 -0.20 -5.86 -24.06
N LEU A 94 0.72 -5.28 -23.29
CA LEU A 94 1.37 -4.03 -23.64
C LEU A 94 2.16 -4.14 -24.95
N GLN A 95 2.92 -5.24 -25.12
CA GLN A 95 3.65 -5.52 -26.35
C GLN A 95 2.70 -5.60 -27.55
N LEU A 96 1.65 -6.43 -27.47
CA LEU A 96 0.69 -6.59 -28.56
C LEU A 96 -0.04 -5.28 -28.89
N LYS A 97 -0.42 -4.49 -27.87
CA LYS A 97 -1.03 -3.16 -28.07
C LYS A 97 -0.07 -2.21 -28.78
N LYS A 98 1.23 -2.20 -28.42
CA LYS A 98 2.26 -1.40 -29.11
C LYS A 98 2.44 -1.83 -30.56
N GLU A 99 2.53 -3.13 -30.83
CA GLU A 99 2.64 -3.67 -32.19
C GLU A 99 1.41 -3.30 -33.03
N LEU A 100 0.22 -3.37 -32.45
CA LEU A 100 -1.02 -2.99 -33.12
C LEU A 100 -1.04 -1.50 -33.47
N LEU A 101 -0.73 -0.62 -32.51
CA LEU A 101 -0.60 0.81 -32.76
C LEU A 101 0.46 1.11 -33.83
N GLN A 102 1.57 0.38 -33.82
CA GLN A 102 2.59 0.49 -34.84
C GLN A 102 2.04 0.08 -36.20
N LYS A 103 1.34 -1.04 -36.33
CA LYS A 103 0.70 -1.45 -37.59
C LYS A 103 -0.28 -0.41 -38.10
N TYR A 104 -1.16 0.12 -37.24
CA TYR A 104 -2.06 1.21 -37.63
C TYR A 104 -1.30 2.45 -38.10
N ARG A 105 -0.21 2.84 -37.44
CA ARG A 105 0.63 3.96 -37.90
C ARG A 105 1.23 3.74 -39.29
N HIS A 106 1.60 2.51 -39.65
CA HIS A 106 2.20 2.21 -40.96
C HIS A 106 1.17 1.91 -42.05
N MET A 107 -0.03 1.43 -41.68
CA MET A 107 -1.13 1.13 -42.62
C MET A 107 -2.02 2.34 -42.88
N CYS A 108 -2.20 3.20 -41.89
CA CYS A 108 -2.89 4.48 -42.02
C CYS A 108 -1.85 5.58 -42.23
N SER A 109 -1.12 5.57 -43.34
CA SER A 109 -0.78 6.84 -43.96
C SER A 109 -2.10 7.41 -44.46
N PHE A 110 -2.81 8.16 -43.60
CA PHE A 110 -3.89 9.00 -44.07
C PHE A 110 -3.26 9.92 -45.11
N ASP A 111 -3.55 9.67 -46.39
CA ASP A 111 -3.56 10.71 -47.40
C ASP A 111 -4.54 11.75 -46.87
N ILE A 112 -4.03 12.74 -46.14
CA ILE A 112 -4.76 13.95 -45.79
C ILE A 112 -4.93 14.67 -47.14
N PRO A 113 -6.13 14.69 -47.74
CA PRO A 113 -6.32 15.41 -48.99
C PRO A 113 -6.04 16.89 -48.71
N LYS A 114 -5.16 17.48 -49.53
CA LYS A 114 -4.87 18.92 -49.51
C LYS A 114 -6.07 19.75 -49.94
#